data_AF-F7JSA7-F1
#
_entry.id   AF-F7JSA7-F1
#
_cell.length_a   1.000
_cell.length_b   1.000
_cell.length_c   1.000
_cell.angle_alpha   90.00
_cell.angle_beta   90.00
_cell.angle_gamma   90.00
#
_symmetry.space_group_name_H-M   'P 1'
#
loop_
_entity.id
_entity.type
_entity.pdbx_description
1 polymer ?
#
loop_
_entity_poly.entity_id
_entity_poly.type
_entity_poly.pdbx_seq_one_letter_code
_entity_poly.pdbx_strand_id
1 'polypeptide(L)'
;MVIGFEGWDAAGKGGAIKRLTEKMDARGYVVNPTAAPNDLEKAHHYLWRFWKNMPKDGHIAIFDRTWYGRVMVERIEGFCTQEEWKRAYKEINDMEKDLADAGAVVLKFWMQIDKKEQEKRFRQRQENPEKQWKITEEDWRNREKWEQYEEAVNEMLIRTSTEYAPWIVVEGNDKYYARLKVLETVIDALEKRISKK
;
A
#
# COMPACT_ATOMS: atom_id res chain seq x y z
N MET A 1 8.43 -1.14 12.99
CA MET A 1 8.25 -1.80 11.68
C MET A 1 7.20 -1.04 10.90
N VAL A 2 7.39 -0.86 9.61
CA VAL A 2 6.46 -0.16 8.72
C VAL A 2 6.01 -1.11 7.63
N ILE A 3 4.69 -1.27 7.46
CA ILE A 3 4.09 -2.15 6.47
C ILE A 3 3.15 -1.32 5.59
N GLY A 4 3.40 -1.25 4.29
CA GLY A 4 2.56 -0.57 3.32
C GLY A 4 1.79 -1.55 2.44
N PHE A 5 0.49 -1.33 2.27
CA PHE A 5 -0.34 -2.09 1.34
C PHE A 5 -0.81 -1.20 0.18
N GLU A 6 -0.40 -1.57 -1.03
CA GLU A 6 -0.93 -1.07 -2.29
C GLU A 6 -1.49 -2.23 -3.13
N GLY A 7 -2.15 -1.90 -4.22
CA GLY A 7 -2.74 -2.88 -5.13
C GLY A 7 -4.02 -2.36 -5.76
N TRP A 8 -4.48 -3.07 -6.78
CA TRP A 8 -5.72 -2.73 -7.48
C TRP A 8 -6.91 -2.57 -6.53
N ASP A 9 -7.89 -1.80 -6.97
CA ASP A 9 -9.17 -1.77 -6.30
C ASP A 9 -9.79 -3.17 -6.28
N ALA A 10 -10.33 -3.54 -5.12
CA ALA A 10 -10.76 -4.89 -4.79
C ALA A 10 -9.69 -6.00 -4.77
N ALA A 11 -8.39 -5.69 -4.81
CA ALA A 11 -7.32 -6.69 -4.72
C ALA A 11 -7.26 -7.48 -3.40
N GLY A 12 -7.80 -6.92 -2.31
CA GLY A 12 -7.91 -7.63 -1.02
C GLY A 12 -7.05 -7.08 0.12
N LYS A 13 -6.47 -5.88 -0.03
CA LYS A 13 -5.67 -5.16 0.98
C LYS A 13 -6.26 -5.25 2.40
N GLY A 14 -7.45 -4.68 2.63
CA GLY A 14 -8.09 -4.73 3.95
C GLY A 14 -8.38 -6.14 4.48
N GLY A 15 -8.54 -7.13 3.60
CA GLY A 15 -8.67 -8.53 4.00
C GLY A 15 -7.35 -9.15 4.47
N ALA A 16 -6.22 -8.76 3.87
CA ALA A 16 -4.88 -9.15 4.31
C ALA A 16 -4.53 -8.46 5.64
N ILE A 17 -4.77 -7.13 5.74
CA ILE A 17 -4.56 -6.36 6.97
C ILE A 17 -5.36 -6.97 8.13
N LYS A 18 -6.65 -7.26 7.92
CA LYS A 18 -7.50 -7.87 8.94
C LYS A 18 -6.93 -9.20 9.47
N ARG A 19 -6.31 -10.02 8.61
CA ARG A 19 -5.71 -11.30 9.02
C ARG A 19 -4.35 -11.12 9.69
N LEU A 20 -3.54 -10.19 9.20
CA LEU A 20 -2.28 -9.82 9.82
C LEU A 20 -2.48 -9.41 11.28
N THR A 21 -3.50 -8.61 11.56
CA THR A 21 -3.72 -8.04 12.88
C THR A 21 -4.60 -8.88 13.80
N GLU A 22 -5.23 -9.95 13.31
CA GLU A 22 -6.27 -10.72 14.02
C GLU A 22 -5.80 -11.32 15.36
N LYS A 23 -4.52 -11.70 15.44
CA LYS A 23 -3.91 -12.33 16.63
C LYS A 23 -2.84 -11.48 17.30
N MET A 24 -2.67 -10.24 16.84
CA MET A 24 -1.70 -9.30 17.41
C MET A 24 -2.31 -8.54 18.59
N ASP A 25 -1.49 -8.20 19.59
CA ASP A 25 -1.88 -7.25 20.63
C ASP A 25 -2.12 -5.87 20.00
N ALA A 26 -3.33 -5.33 20.19
CA ALA A 26 -3.74 -4.04 19.63
C ALA A 26 -2.90 -2.85 20.13
N ARG A 27 -2.13 -3.01 21.22
CA ARG A 27 -1.19 -1.98 21.69
C ARG A 27 0.08 -1.92 20.84
N GLY A 28 0.41 -2.99 20.14
CA GLY A 28 1.65 -3.12 19.37
C GLY A 28 1.59 -2.60 17.94
N TYR A 29 0.41 -2.26 17.43
CA TYR A 29 0.25 -1.78 16.06
C TYR A 29 -0.79 -0.66 15.92
N VAL A 30 -0.68 0.11 14.83
CA VAL A 30 -1.69 1.06 14.38
C VAL A 30 -1.94 0.84 12.90
N VAL A 31 -3.22 0.74 12.51
CA VAL A 31 -3.63 0.72 11.11
C VAL A 31 -4.01 2.14 10.68
N ASN A 32 -3.31 2.66 9.69
CA ASN A 32 -3.45 4.01 9.14
C ASN A 32 -4.09 3.92 7.74
N PRO A 33 -5.42 4.08 7.61
CA PRO A 33 -6.05 4.20 6.31
C PRO A 33 -5.73 5.57 5.69
N THR A 34 -5.32 5.58 4.42
CA THR A 34 -5.00 6.83 3.70
C THR A 34 -6.15 7.23 2.78
N ALA A 35 -6.75 8.39 3.06
CA ALA A 35 -7.75 9.05 2.20
C ALA A 35 -7.12 10.21 1.40
N ALA A 36 -7.91 10.85 0.53
CA ALA A 36 -7.51 12.07 -0.16
C ALA A 36 -7.02 13.15 0.84
N PRO A 37 -5.96 13.91 0.51
CA PRO A 37 -5.40 14.87 1.44
C PRO A 37 -6.35 16.05 1.69
N ASN A 38 -6.44 16.50 2.94
CA ASN A 38 -7.17 17.73 3.30
C ASN A 38 -6.33 19.01 3.04
N ASP A 39 -6.92 20.18 3.25
CA ASP A 39 -6.27 21.46 2.94
C ASP A 39 -4.99 21.71 3.74
N LEU A 40 -4.94 21.26 5.01
CA LEU A 40 -3.73 21.34 5.83
C LEU A 40 -2.63 20.42 5.27
N GLU A 41 -2.98 19.19 4.91
CA GLU A 41 -2.02 18.24 4.33
C GLU A 41 -1.48 18.74 2.98
N LYS A 42 -2.31 19.38 2.16
CA LYS A 42 -1.91 20.01 0.89
C LYS A 42 -1.01 21.23 1.08
N ALA A 43 -1.08 21.90 2.22
CA ALA A 43 -0.19 23.02 2.56
C ALA A 43 1.22 22.57 3.01
N HIS A 44 1.43 21.26 3.19
CA HIS A 44 2.72 20.66 3.53
C HIS A 44 3.28 19.82 2.37
N HIS A 45 4.54 19.41 2.50
CA HIS A 45 5.08 18.37 1.64
C HIS A 45 4.25 17.08 1.77
N TYR A 46 3.91 16.41 0.67
CA TYR A 46 2.98 15.26 0.68
C TYR A 46 3.39 14.11 1.62
N LEU A 47 4.71 13.93 1.84
CA LEU A 47 5.21 12.92 2.78
C LEU A 47 4.95 13.26 4.26
N TRP A 48 4.68 14.53 4.59
CA TRP A 48 4.51 14.99 5.97
C TRP A 48 3.43 14.21 6.72
N ARG A 49 2.27 13.97 6.08
CA ARG A 49 1.15 13.24 6.70
C ARG A 49 1.52 11.79 7.02
N PHE A 50 2.42 11.18 6.26
CA PHE A 50 2.87 9.81 6.47
C PHE A 50 3.95 9.74 7.55
N TRP A 51 4.88 10.69 7.55
CA TRP A 51 5.89 10.84 8.60
C TRP A 51 5.27 10.94 10.00
N LYS A 52 4.17 11.66 10.13
CA LYS A 52 3.43 11.79 11.41
C LYS A 52 2.89 10.48 11.97
N ASN A 53 2.69 9.47 11.11
CA ASN A 53 2.12 8.19 11.48
C ASN A 53 3.18 7.07 11.59
N MET A 54 4.46 7.43 11.49
CA MET A 54 5.54 6.47 11.70
C MET A 54 5.53 5.97 13.15
N PRO A 55 5.77 4.67 13.38
CA PRO A 55 5.64 4.09 14.70
C PRO A 55 6.86 4.42 15.56
N LYS A 56 6.65 4.49 16.88
CA LYS A 56 7.76 4.46 17.84
C LYS A 56 8.43 3.07 17.87
N ASP A 57 9.59 2.98 18.50
CA ASP A 57 10.33 1.73 18.63
C ASP A 57 9.48 0.61 19.23
N GLY A 58 9.66 -0.61 18.72
CA GLY A 58 8.90 -1.80 19.10
C GLY A 58 7.46 -1.84 18.58
N HIS A 59 6.97 -0.82 17.87
CA HIS A 59 5.61 -0.79 17.34
C HIS A 59 5.56 -0.97 15.82
N ILE A 60 4.37 -1.32 15.31
CA ILE A 60 4.12 -1.55 13.90
C ILE A 60 3.13 -0.51 13.36
N ALA A 61 3.49 0.21 12.31
CA ALA A 61 2.55 1.00 11.54
C ALA A 61 2.16 0.23 10.28
N ILE A 62 0.86 0.07 10.05
CA ILE A 62 0.30 -0.61 8.89
C ILE A 62 -0.49 0.41 8.07
N PHE A 63 -0.07 0.69 6.86
CA PHE A 63 -0.71 1.66 5.98
C PHE A 63 -1.63 0.94 4.97
N ASP A 64 -2.93 1.27 4.98
CA ASP A 64 -3.87 0.87 3.92
C ASP A 64 -3.94 2.01 2.89
N ARG A 65 -3.23 1.82 1.77
CA ARG A 65 -2.70 2.88 0.90
C ARG A 65 -1.67 3.77 1.60
N THR A 66 -0.77 4.34 0.82
CA THR A 66 0.51 4.89 1.29
C THR A 66 0.88 6.17 0.53
N TRP A 67 2.12 6.65 0.73
CA TRP A 67 2.73 7.74 -0.04
C TRP A 67 2.85 7.46 -1.55
N TYR A 68 2.71 6.21 -1.98
CA TYR A 68 2.74 5.85 -3.40
C TYR A 68 1.55 6.39 -4.21
N GLY A 69 0.51 6.93 -3.55
CA GLY A 69 -0.54 7.69 -4.22
C GLY A 69 0.00 8.82 -5.13
N ARG A 70 1.13 9.45 -4.74
CA ARG A 70 1.79 10.52 -5.51
C ARG A 70 2.23 10.08 -6.91
N VAL A 71 2.73 8.85 -7.05
CA VAL A 71 3.22 8.30 -8.33
C VAL A 71 2.20 7.41 -9.04
N MET A 72 1.02 7.23 -8.44
CA MET A 72 -0.10 6.45 -8.99
C MET A 72 -1.32 7.34 -9.24
N VAL A 73 -2.30 7.35 -8.33
CA VAL A 73 -3.57 8.07 -8.52
C VAL A 73 -3.37 9.56 -8.76
N GLU A 74 -2.47 10.23 -8.06
CA GLU A 74 -2.25 11.67 -8.26
C GLU A 74 -1.62 11.98 -9.62
N ARG A 75 -0.77 11.09 -10.14
CA ARG A 75 -0.19 11.19 -11.49
C ARG A 75 -1.26 11.00 -12.57
N ILE A 76 -2.15 10.02 -12.40
CA ILE A 76 -3.14 9.61 -13.41
C ILE A 76 -4.36 10.55 -13.44
N GLU A 77 -4.76 11.05 -12.27
CA GLU A 77 -5.88 12.00 -12.15
C GLU A 77 -5.44 13.46 -12.31
N GLY A 78 -4.13 13.72 -12.44
CA GLY A 78 -3.60 15.08 -12.59
C GLY A 78 -3.70 15.94 -11.33
N PHE A 79 -3.69 15.30 -10.15
CA PHE A 79 -3.67 15.99 -8.85
C PHE A 79 -2.27 16.48 -8.45
N CYS A 80 -1.26 16.15 -9.26
CA CYS A 80 0.08 16.69 -9.15
C CYS A 80 0.66 16.95 -10.55
N THR A 81 1.61 17.88 -10.62
CA THR A 81 2.34 18.20 -11.84
C THR A 81 3.30 17.08 -12.23
N GLN A 82 3.74 17.10 -13.49
CA GLN A 82 4.69 16.10 -13.96
C GLN A 82 6.02 16.12 -13.22
N GLU A 83 6.50 17.32 -12.88
CA GLU A 83 7.72 17.51 -12.11
C GLU A 83 7.59 16.92 -10.70
N GLU A 84 6.43 17.10 -10.06
CA GLU A 84 6.14 16.60 -8.72
C GLU A 84 6.19 15.08 -8.63
N TRP A 85 5.48 14.35 -9.47
CA TRP A 85 5.52 12.89 -9.37
C TRP A 85 6.85 12.30 -9.87
N LYS A 86 7.55 12.97 -10.80
CA LYS A 86 8.87 12.51 -11.26
C LYS A 86 9.93 12.60 -10.16
N ARG A 87 9.93 13.68 -9.37
CA ARG A 87 10.85 13.83 -8.21
C ARG A 87 10.47 12.91 -7.05
N ALA A 88 9.18 12.62 -6.89
CA ALA A 88 8.65 11.81 -5.80
C ALA A 88 9.31 10.43 -5.66
N TYR A 89 9.74 9.79 -6.74
CA TYR A 89 10.45 8.51 -6.65
C TYR A 89 11.73 8.58 -5.81
N LYS A 90 12.50 9.67 -5.95
CA LYS A 90 13.70 9.86 -5.13
C LYS A 90 13.31 10.16 -3.69
N GLU A 91 12.36 11.06 -3.48
CA GLU A 91 11.88 11.48 -2.15
C GLU A 91 11.32 10.29 -1.35
N ILE A 92 10.61 9.37 -2.01
CA ILE A 92 10.10 8.13 -1.43
C ILE A 92 11.26 7.23 -1.01
N ASN A 93 12.22 6.98 -1.90
CA ASN A 93 13.36 6.12 -1.60
C ASN A 93 14.20 6.70 -0.45
N ASP A 94 14.43 8.02 -0.44
CA ASP A 94 15.17 8.70 0.63
C ASP A 94 14.43 8.52 1.98
N MET A 95 13.12 8.76 2.02
CA MET A 95 12.33 8.55 3.24
C MET A 95 12.37 7.09 3.74
N GLU A 96 12.21 6.13 2.84
CA GLU A 96 12.27 4.71 3.19
C GLU A 96 13.67 4.29 3.66
N LYS A 97 14.71 4.90 3.08
CA LYS A 97 16.09 4.69 3.51
C LYS A 97 16.32 5.25 4.91
N ASP A 98 15.85 6.46 5.22
CA ASP A 98 15.96 7.06 6.55
C ASP A 98 15.35 6.15 7.63
N LEU A 99 14.18 5.56 7.34
CA LEU A 99 13.52 4.59 8.23
C LEU A 99 14.35 3.32 8.41
N ALA A 100 14.88 2.76 7.32
CA ALA A 100 15.68 1.55 7.36
C ALA A 100 17.01 1.75 8.08
N ASP A 101 17.68 2.88 7.85
CA ASP A 101 18.92 3.28 8.52
C ASP A 101 18.71 3.49 10.02
N ALA A 102 17.54 4.04 10.42
CA ALA A 102 17.11 4.10 11.82
C ALA A 102 16.77 2.71 12.42
N GLY A 103 16.80 1.65 11.62
CA GLY A 103 16.64 0.26 12.05
C GLY A 103 15.24 -0.30 11.89
N ALA A 104 14.31 0.43 11.28
CA ALA A 104 12.96 -0.05 10.98
C ALA A 104 13.00 -1.11 9.87
N VAL A 105 12.23 -2.18 10.04
CA VAL A 105 11.90 -3.09 8.93
C VAL A 105 10.79 -2.43 8.11
N VAL A 106 11.02 -2.21 6.82
CA VAL A 106 10.05 -1.63 5.87
C VAL A 106 9.64 -2.70 4.88
N LEU A 107 8.35 -3.04 4.84
CA LEU A 107 7.78 -3.99 3.86
C LEU A 107 6.66 -3.32 3.07
N LYS A 108 6.67 -3.52 1.75
CA LYS A 108 5.66 -2.96 0.85
C LYS A 108 5.02 -4.07 0.05
N PHE A 109 3.70 -4.20 0.12
CA PHE A 109 2.95 -5.25 -0.56
C PHE A 109 2.15 -4.66 -1.71
N TRP A 110 2.38 -5.17 -2.92
CA TRP A 110 1.52 -4.90 -4.07
C TRP A 110 0.57 -6.08 -4.29
N MET A 111 -0.71 -5.88 -3.97
CA MET A 111 -1.75 -6.89 -4.17
C MET A 111 -2.18 -6.92 -5.65
N GLN A 112 -1.61 -7.85 -6.40
CA GLN A 112 -1.84 -8.01 -7.84
C GLN A 112 -3.07 -8.88 -8.10
N ILE A 113 -4.00 -8.40 -8.93
CA ILE A 113 -5.08 -9.20 -9.50
C ILE A 113 -5.13 -8.92 -10.99
N ASP A 114 -5.71 -9.83 -11.75
CA ASP A 114 -5.98 -9.58 -13.16
C ASP A 114 -7.26 -8.76 -13.39
N LYS A 115 -7.37 -8.23 -14.60
CA LYS A 115 -8.51 -7.42 -15.04
C LYS A 115 -9.83 -8.17 -14.91
N LYS A 116 -9.88 -9.49 -15.10
CA LYS A 116 -11.12 -10.31 -15.03
C LYS A 116 -11.56 -10.53 -13.57
N GLU A 117 -10.63 -10.85 -12.69
CA GLU A 117 -10.91 -11.06 -11.27
C GLU A 117 -11.34 -9.74 -10.59
N GLN A 118 -10.80 -8.59 -11.01
CA GLN A 118 -11.28 -7.29 -10.55
C GLN A 118 -12.77 -7.09 -10.87
N GLU A 119 -13.16 -7.29 -12.13
CA GLU A 119 -14.55 -7.13 -12.57
C GLU A 119 -15.51 -8.08 -11.86
N LYS A 120 -15.11 -9.35 -11.74
CA LYS A 120 -15.88 -10.33 -10.96
C LYS A 120 -16.10 -9.86 -9.52
N ARG A 121 -15.06 -9.31 -8.87
CA ARG A 121 -15.18 -8.77 -7.50
C ARG A 121 -16.04 -7.52 -7.42
N PHE A 122 -16.04 -6.68 -8.45
CA PHE A 122 -16.91 -5.51 -8.53
C PHE A 122 -18.38 -5.92 -8.61
N ARG A 123 -18.72 -6.82 -9.53
CA ARG A 123 -20.09 -7.37 -9.66
C ARG A 123 -20.55 -8.05 -8.36
N GLN A 124 -19.71 -8.89 -7.76
CA GLN A 124 -20.00 -9.51 -6.46
C GLN A 124 -20.24 -8.52 -5.31
N ARG A 125 -19.64 -7.32 -5.36
CA ARG A 125 -19.90 -6.27 -4.35
C ARG A 125 -21.24 -5.58 -4.59
N GLN A 126 -21.62 -5.37 -5.85
CA GLN A 126 -22.93 -4.80 -6.21
C GLN A 126 -24.07 -5.74 -5.82
N GLU A 127 -23.88 -7.04 -5.97
CA GLU A 127 -24.89 -8.06 -5.65
C GLU A 127 -24.97 -8.39 -4.15
N ASN A 128 -23.98 -7.99 -3.34
CA ASN A 128 -23.93 -8.29 -1.91
C ASN A 128 -24.28 -7.05 -1.06
N PRO A 129 -25.46 -7.00 -0.41
CA PRO A 129 -25.91 -5.84 0.37
C PRO A 129 -24.92 -5.38 1.45
N GLU A 130 -24.18 -6.29 2.07
CA GLU A 130 -23.20 -5.95 3.13
C GLU A 130 -21.91 -5.31 2.58
N LYS A 131 -21.71 -5.36 1.26
CA LYS A 131 -20.49 -4.89 0.57
C LYS A 131 -20.75 -3.84 -0.49
N GLN A 132 -22.01 -3.49 -0.76
CA GLN A 132 -22.39 -2.45 -1.73
C GLN A 132 -21.71 -1.11 -1.43
N TRP A 133 -21.55 -0.75 -0.16
CA TRP A 133 -20.85 0.47 0.24
C TRP A 133 -19.36 0.53 -0.18
N LYS A 134 -18.78 -0.61 -0.62
CA LYS A 134 -17.38 -0.72 -1.08
C LYS A 134 -17.23 -0.60 -2.60
N ILE A 135 -18.27 -0.21 -3.32
CA ILE A 135 -18.20 0.03 -4.76
C ILE A 135 -18.98 1.27 -5.15
N THR A 136 -18.36 2.08 -5.99
CA THR A 136 -18.84 3.38 -6.48
C THR A 136 -18.67 3.44 -7.99
N GLU A 137 -19.26 4.45 -8.65
CA GLU A 137 -19.02 4.70 -10.08
C GLU A 137 -17.56 5.05 -10.37
N GLU A 138 -16.87 5.67 -9.40
CA GLU A 138 -15.46 5.98 -9.50
C GLU A 138 -14.58 4.73 -9.64
N ASP A 139 -14.92 3.62 -8.98
CA ASP A 139 -14.22 2.35 -9.14
C ASP A 139 -14.27 1.85 -10.59
N TRP A 140 -15.41 2.01 -11.27
CA TRP A 140 -15.57 1.63 -12.68
C TRP A 140 -14.80 2.56 -13.61
N ARG A 141 -14.84 3.88 -13.36
CA ARG A 141 -14.03 4.86 -14.11
C ARG A 141 -12.54 4.58 -13.99
N ASN A 142 -12.06 4.26 -12.78
CA ASN A 142 -10.65 3.95 -12.55
C ASN A 142 -10.21 2.69 -13.31
N ARG A 143 -11.12 1.71 -13.43
CA ARG A 143 -10.88 0.49 -14.21
C ARG A 143 -10.73 0.76 -15.72
N GLU A 144 -11.39 1.77 -16.27
CA GLU A 144 -11.20 2.15 -17.68
C GLU A 144 -9.77 2.65 -17.94
N LYS A 145 -9.12 3.22 -16.92
CA LYS A 145 -7.72 3.67 -16.96
C LYS A 145 -6.69 2.57 -16.65
N TRP A 146 -7.07 1.28 -16.76
CA TRP A 146 -6.23 0.14 -16.40
C TRP A 146 -4.79 0.25 -16.94
N GLU A 147 -4.64 0.55 -18.23
CA GLU A 147 -3.33 0.59 -18.90
C GLU A 147 -2.43 1.70 -18.33
N GLN A 148 -3.00 2.86 -18.00
CA GLN A 148 -2.26 3.97 -17.37
C GLN A 148 -1.81 3.60 -15.96
N TYR A 149 -2.68 2.93 -15.19
CA TYR A 149 -2.33 2.41 -13.88
C TYR A 149 -1.27 1.32 -13.95
N GLU A 150 -1.35 0.42 -14.93
CA GLU A 150 -0.37 -0.65 -15.13
C GLU A 150 1.02 -0.09 -15.42
N GLU A 151 1.12 0.93 -16.27
CA GLU A 151 2.38 1.64 -16.52
C GLU A 151 2.93 2.28 -15.24
N ALA A 152 2.09 3.02 -14.50
CA ALA A 152 2.50 3.69 -13.26
C ALA A 152 2.95 2.69 -12.18
N VAL A 153 2.27 1.56 -12.06
CA VAL A 153 2.59 0.48 -11.12
C VAL A 153 3.92 -0.17 -11.49
N ASN A 154 4.13 -0.50 -12.77
CA ASN A 154 5.39 -1.09 -13.22
C ASN A 154 6.57 -0.16 -12.95
N GLU A 155 6.42 1.14 -13.26
CA GLU A 155 7.45 2.14 -12.97
C GLU A 155 7.70 2.28 -11.46
N MET A 156 6.63 2.30 -10.65
CA MET A 156 6.72 2.31 -9.19
C MET A 156 7.54 1.13 -8.66
N LEU A 157 7.19 -0.09 -9.05
CA LEU A 157 7.88 -1.29 -8.58
C LEU A 157 9.36 -1.28 -8.96
N ILE A 158 9.67 -0.90 -10.21
CA ILE A 158 11.06 -0.85 -10.71
C ILE A 158 11.88 0.21 -9.98
N ARG A 159 11.34 1.43 -9.80
CA ARG A 159 12.12 2.57 -9.29
C ARG A 159 12.25 2.61 -7.77
N THR A 160 11.42 1.84 -7.05
CA THR A 160 11.34 1.94 -5.58
C THR A 160 11.45 0.61 -4.87
N SER A 161 11.58 -0.52 -5.57
CA SER A 161 11.97 -1.76 -4.89
C SER A 161 13.46 -1.73 -4.60
N THR A 162 13.81 -1.57 -3.33
CA THR A 162 15.21 -1.48 -2.88
C THR A 162 15.55 -2.62 -1.93
N GLU A 163 16.83 -2.85 -1.65
CA GLU A 163 17.26 -3.90 -0.72
C GLU A 163 16.77 -3.63 0.72
N TYR A 164 16.63 -2.37 1.10
CA TYR A 164 16.23 -1.94 2.44
C TYR A 164 14.71 -1.76 2.60
N ALA A 165 13.99 -1.55 1.49
CA ALA A 165 12.54 -1.46 1.45
C ALA A 165 12.02 -2.17 0.18
N PRO A 166 11.94 -3.52 0.19
CA PRO A 166 11.54 -4.28 -0.97
C PRO A 166 10.03 -4.16 -1.24
N TRP A 167 9.66 -4.24 -2.51
CA TRP A 167 8.30 -4.55 -2.92
C TRP A 167 8.09 -6.06 -3.01
N ILE A 168 7.00 -6.52 -2.42
CA ILE A 168 6.52 -7.90 -2.51
C ILE A 168 5.24 -7.90 -3.33
N VAL A 169 5.32 -8.47 -4.53
CA VAL A 169 4.14 -8.70 -5.37
C VAL A 169 3.40 -9.93 -4.83
N VAL A 170 2.13 -9.74 -4.49
CA VAL A 170 1.26 -10.77 -3.92
C VAL A 170 0.18 -11.12 -4.92
N GLU A 171 0.07 -12.40 -5.25
CA GLU A 171 -0.88 -12.98 -6.17
C GLU A 171 -2.28 -12.99 -5.54
N GLY A 172 -2.95 -11.85 -5.65
CA GLY A 172 -4.22 -11.53 -5.02
C GLY A 172 -5.44 -12.21 -5.63
N ASN A 173 -5.29 -12.94 -6.75
CA ASN A 173 -6.41 -13.64 -7.41
C ASN A 173 -7.04 -14.67 -6.46
N ASP A 174 -6.20 -15.44 -5.76
CA ASP A 174 -6.63 -16.26 -4.62
C ASP A 174 -6.41 -15.48 -3.31
N LYS A 175 -7.53 -15.11 -2.67
CA LYS A 175 -7.50 -14.36 -1.40
C LYS A 175 -6.87 -15.15 -0.25
N TYR A 176 -7.03 -16.47 -0.23
CA TYR A 176 -6.47 -17.32 0.82
C TYR A 176 -4.95 -17.36 0.71
N TYR A 177 -4.45 -17.69 -0.47
CA TYR A 177 -3.02 -17.68 -0.77
C TYR A 177 -2.38 -16.31 -0.48
N ALA A 178 -3.00 -15.23 -0.96
CA ALA A 178 -2.50 -13.87 -0.75
C ALA A 178 -2.35 -13.51 0.74
N ARG A 179 -3.27 -13.96 1.60
CA ARG A 179 -3.18 -13.73 3.06
C ARG A 179 -2.04 -14.52 3.68
N LEU A 180 -1.86 -15.78 3.30
CA LEU A 180 -0.77 -16.61 3.79
C LEU A 180 0.59 -16.01 3.39
N LYS A 181 0.77 -15.67 2.11
CA LYS A 181 2.01 -15.06 1.61
C LYS A 181 2.39 -13.79 2.38
N VAL A 182 1.40 -12.93 2.67
CA VAL A 182 1.62 -11.71 3.48
C VAL A 182 2.07 -12.07 4.90
N LEU A 183 1.39 -13.01 5.56
CA LEU A 183 1.74 -13.44 6.92
C LEU A 183 3.15 -14.04 6.99
N GLU A 184 3.46 -14.98 6.10
CA GLU A 184 4.77 -15.64 6.01
C GLU A 184 5.87 -14.61 5.75
N THR A 185 5.68 -13.71 4.77
CA THR A 185 6.66 -12.66 4.47
C THR A 185 6.95 -11.76 5.68
N VAL A 186 5.91 -11.38 6.44
CA VAL A 186 6.08 -10.56 7.64
C VAL A 186 6.85 -11.32 8.73
N ILE A 187 6.51 -12.59 8.96
CA ILE A 187 7.17 -13.45 9.94
C ILE A 187 8.66 -13.61 9.57
N ASP A 188 8.96 -14.00 8.33
CA ASP A 188 10.32 -14.18 7.83
C ASP A 188 11.17 -12.92 7.99
N ALA A 189 10.60 -11.76 7.67
CA ALA A 189 11.29 -10.48 7.81
C ALA A 189 11.62 -10.15 9.27
N LEU A 190 10.71 -10.46 10.19
CA LEU A 190 10.91 -10.26 11.63
C LEU A 190 11.95 -11.23 12.19
N GLU A 191 11.87 -12.52 11.87
CA GLU A 191 12.84 -13.54 12.28
C GLU A 191 14.26 -13.21 11.79
N LYS A 192 14.38 -12.79 10.52
CA LYS A 192 15.65 -12.34 9.95
C LYS A 192 16.20 -11.09 10.64
N ARG A 193 15.32 -10.17 11.10
CA ARG A 193 15.76 -8.97 11.83
C ARG A 193 16.22 -9.30 13.24
N ILE A 194 15.53 -10.22 13.92
CA ILE A 194 15.84 -10.65 15.29
C ILE A 194 17.16 -11.44 15.31
N SER A 195 17.37 -12.34 14.35
CA SER A 195 18.60 -13.16 14.27
C SER A 195 19.88 -12.38 13.92
N LYS A 196 19.76 -11.14 13.42
CA LYS A 196 20.89 -10.23 13.18
C LYS A 196 21.34 -9.44 14.42
N LYS A 197 20.67 -9.60 15.56
CA LYS A 197 21.11 -9.07 16.85
C LYS A 197 21.93 -10.11 17.59
#